data_AF-A0A821UUV3-F1
#
_entry.id   AF-A0A821UUV3-F1
#
_cell.length_a   1.000
_cell.length_b   1.000
_cell.length_c   1.000
_cell.angle_alpha   90.00
_cell.angle_beta   90.00
_cell.angle_gamma   90.00
#
_symmetry.space_group_name_H-M   'P 1'
#
loop_
_entity.id
_entity.type
_entity.pdbx_description
1 polymer ?
#
loop_
_entity_poly.entity_id
_entity_poly.type
_entity_poly.pdbx_seq_one_letter_code
_entity_poly.pdbx_strand_id
1 'polypeptide(L)'
;MPDGLCDDIYAQIQLCTTNIASIWAVGGDNIEEFAEEAGYPVGGDFPVKYYVIEMPYDNAKRASNRTDSSGIRFYISNELRQHDLGYLSFCTYANPAALAIPPRVDRFSID
;
A
#
# COMPACT_ATOMS: atom_id res chain seq x y z
N MET A 1 -2.46 -10.15 -13.38
CA MET A 1 -2.27 -11.18 -12.35
C MET A 1 -3.63 -11.80 -12.10
N PRO A 2 -3.74 -13.11 -11.80
CA PRO A 2 -5.03 -13.67 -11.44
C PRO A 2 -5.51 -13.02 -10.14
N ASP A 3 -6.78 -12.63 -10.11
CA ASP A 3 -7.46 -12.20 -8.89
C ASP A 3 -7.35 -13.36 -7.87
N GLY A 4 -6.78 -13.11 -6.71
CA GLY A 4 -6.43 -14.15 -5.75
C GLY A 4 -6.02 -13.60 -4.39
N LEU A 5 -5.89 -14.47 -3.39
CA LEU A 5 -5.43 -14.06 -2.06
C LEU A 5 -3.95 -13.67 -2.13
N CYS A 6 -3.57 -12.60 -1.42
CA CYS A 6 -2.17 -12.13 -1.39
C CYS A 6 -1.20 -13.22 -0.91
N ASP A 7 -1.63 -14.06 0.03
CA ASP A 7 -0.85 -15.18 0.56
C ASP A 7 -0.46 -16.20 -0.52
N ASP A 8 -1.33 -16.43 -1.51
CA ASP A 8 -1.11 -17.42 -2.58
C ASP A 8 0.01 -16.99 -3.55
N ILE A 9 0.24 -15.68 -3.67
CA ILE A 9 1.19 -15.08 -4.60
C ILE A 9 2.35 -14.36 -3.89
N TYR A 10 2.43 -14.42 -2.56
CA TYR A 10 3.33 -13.58 -1.77
C TYR A 10 4.79 -13.65 -2.24
N ALA A 11 5.31 -14.86 -2.50
CA ALA A 11 6.68 -15.04 -2.99
C ALA A 11 6.95 -14.36 -4.35
N GLN A 12 5.92 -14.16 -5.18
CA GLN A 12 6.02 -13.53 -6.50
C GLN A 12 5.93 -12.00 -6.40
N ILE A 13 5.22 -11.49 -5.39
CA ILE A 13 4.98 -10.05 -5.20
C ILE A 13 5.81 -9.44 -4.06
N GLN A 14 6.69 -10.21 -3.41
CA GLN A 14 7.47 -9.75 -2.25
C GLN A 14 8.28 -8.48 -2.51
N LEU A 15 8.79 -8.28 -3.73
CA LEU A 15 9.49 -7.04 -4.09
C LEU A 15 8.56 -5.82 -4.20
N CYS A 16 7.26 -6.03 -4.43
CA CYS A 16 6.26 -4.96 -4.51
C CYS A 16 5.82 -4.48 -3.12
N THR A 17 6.01 -5.27 -2.06
CA THR A 17 5.59 -4.88 -0.70
C THR A 17 6.50 -3.83 -0.07
N THR A 18 7.69 -3.61 -0.63
CA THR A 18 8.65 -2.59 -0.17
C THR A 18 8.71 -1.35 -1.06
N ASN A 19 8.16 -1.43 -2.29
CA ASN A 19 8.17 -0.31 -3.24
C ASN A 19 6.74 0.19 -3.46
N ILE A 20 6.37 1.19 -2.67
CA ILE A 20 5.01 1.71 -2.60
C ILE A 20 4.87 2.86 -3.60
N ALA A 21 3.81 2.83 -4.41
CA ALA A 21 3.49 3.92 -5.33
C ALA A 21 2.38 4.83 -4.81
N SER A 22 1.41 4.28 -4.08
CA SER A 22 0.31 4.99 -3.45
C SER A 22 -0.29 4.14 -2.32
N ILE A 23 -0.85 4.80 -1.31
CA ILE A 23 -1.57 4.18 -0.19
C ILE A 23 -2.87 4.93 0.04
N TRP A 24 -3.94 4.20 0.33
CA TRP A 24 -5.18 4.80 0.81
C TRP A 24 -5.69 4.07 2.05
N ALA A 25 -6.31 4.81 2.96
CA ALA A 25 -6.96 4.27 4.14
C ALA A 25 -8.28 5.00 4.41
N VAL A 26 -9.19 4.33 5.12
CA VAL A 26 -10.48 4.90 5.51
C VAL A 26 -10.27 6.21 6.29
N GLY A 27 -10.93 7.28 5.84
CA GLY A 27 -10.80 8.62 6.42
C GLY A 27 -9.69 9.47 5.79
N GLY A 28 -8.86 8.90 4.92
CA GLY A 28 -7.93 9.65 4.07
C GLY A 28 -8.65 10.39 2.93
N ASP A 29 -7.94 11.34 2.32
CA ASP A 29 -8.42 12.03 1.12
C ASP A 29 -8.50 11.05 -0.06
N ASN A 30 -9.38 11.34 -1.02
CA ASN A 30 -9.52 10.57 -2.25
C ASN A 30 -8.48 10.97 -3.31
N ILE A 31 -7.78 12.10 -3.10
CA ILE A 31 -6.75 12.60 -4.00
C ILE A 31 -5.45 12.71 -3.23
N GLU A 32 -4.45 11.99 -3.71
CA GLU A 32 -3.07 12.15 -3.27
C GLU A 32 -2.39 13.15 -4.22
N GLU A 33 -2.03 14.33 -3.70
CA GLU A 33 -1.33 15.37 -4.46
C GLU A 33 0.16 15.36 -4.12
N PHE A 34 1.00 15.24 -5.14
CA PHE A 34 2.44 15.37 -4.99
C PHE A 34 2.86 16.83 -5.15
N ALA A 35 3.98 17.21 -4.50
CA ALA A 35 4.62 18.49 -4.72
C ALA A 35 4.95 18.68 -6.22
N GLU A 36 4.88 19.91 -6.73
CA GLU A 36 5.02 20.20 -8.16
C GLU A 36 6.38 19.74 -8.73
N GLU A 37 7.41 19.79 -7.88
CA GLU A 37 8.79 19.40 -8.17
C GLU A 37 9.05 17.89 -8.07
N ALA A 38 8.10 17.10 -7.56
CA ALA A 38 8.29 15.67 -7.29
C ALA A 38 7.28 14.77 -8.02
N GLY A 39 7.70 13.56 -8.38
CA GLY A 39 6.82 12.57 -8.99
C GLY A 39 7.32 11.15 -8.78
N TYR A 40 6.41 10.18 -8.76
CA TYR A 40 6.78 8.78 -8.68
C TYR A 40 7.21 8.28 -10.07
N PRO A 41 8.45 7.81 -10.26
CA PRO A 41 8.93 7.39 -11.58
C PRO A 41 8.25 6.08 -12.03
N VAL A 42 7.77 6.06 -13.28
CA VAL A 42 7.04 4.91 -13.86
C VAL A 42 7.62 4.53 -15.22
N GLY A 43 7.81 3.24 -15.47
CA GLY A 43 8.22 2.73 -16.78
C GLY A 43 9.73 2.79 -17.03
N GLY A 44 10.14 3.10 -18.27
CA GLY A 44 11.55 3.19 -18.66
C GLY A 44 12.36 1.89 -18.48
N ASP A 45 13.67 2.02 -18.29
CA ASP A 45 14.60 0.91 -18.04
C ASP A 45 14.60 0.42 -16.58
N PHE A 46 13.65 0.88 -15.75
CA PHE A 46 13.53 0.43 -14.37
C PHE A 46 13.18 -1.07 -14.30
N PRO A 47 13.68 -1.80 -13.28
CA PRO A 47 13.40 -3.23 -13.13
C PRO A 47 11.92 -3.53 -12.80
N VAL A 48 11.17 -2.56 -12.28
CA VAL A 48 9.75 -2.70 -11.93
C VAL A 48 8.91 -2.41 -13.17
N LYS A 49 8.18 -3.42 -13.65
CA LYS A 49 7.35 -3.33 -14.88
C LYS A 49 5.85 -3.40 -14.63
N TYR A 50 5.44 -3.73 -13.41
CA TYR A 50 4.05 -3.98 -13.07
C TYR A 50 3.70 -3.29 -11.76
N TYR A 51 2.43 -2.89 -11.66
CA TYR A 51 1.81 -2.51 -10.40
C TYR A 51 1.08 -3.71 -9.82
N VAL A 52 1.16 -3.85 -8.50
CA VAL A 52 0.33 -4.76 -7.70
C VAL A 52 -0.55 -3.89 -6.82
N ILE A 53 -1.84 -4.15 -6.84
CA ILE A 53 -2.77 -3.54 -5.89
C ILE A 53 -3.11 -4.59 -4.81
N GLU A 54 -2.81 -4.24 -3.56
CA GLU A 54 -3.25 -4.99 -2.39
C GLU A 54 -4.50 -4.32 -1.83
N MET A 55 -5.57 -5.09 -1.64
CA MET A 55 -6.86 -4.55 -1.20
C MET A 55 -7.40 -5.33 0.00
N PRO A 56 -7.26 -4.78 1.22
CA PRO A 56 -7.83 -5.42 2.41
C PRO A 56 -9.35 -5.25 2.44
N TYR A 57 -10.07 -6.36 2.59
CA TYR A 57 -11.52 -6.37 2.76
C TYR A 57 -11.92 -6.72 4.18
N ASP A 58 -12.56 -5.79 4.90
CA ASP A 58 -13.28 -6.11 6.14
C ASP A 58 -14.69 -6.62 5.80
N ASN A 59 -14.87 -7.94 5.91
CA ASN A 59 -16.15 -8.60 5.65
C ASN A 59 -16.72 -9.27 6.92
N ALA A 60 -16.88 -8.51 8.01
CA ALA A 60 -17.44 -9.00 9.27
C ALA A 60 -18.80 -9.72 9.12
N LYS A 61 -19.65 -9.28 8.17
CA LYS A 61 -20.97 -9.88 7.88
C LYS A 61 -20.90 -11.15 7.03
N ARG A 62 -19.71 -11.54 6.55
CA ARG A 62 -19.48 -12.68 5.65
C ARG A 62 -20.43 -12.67 4.45
N ALA A 63 -20.66 -11.48 3.90
CA ALA A 63 -21.50 -11.34 2.72
C ALA A 63 -20.86 -12.12 1.57
N SER A 64 -21.67 -12.91 0.87
CA SER A 64 -21.28 -13.67 -0.32
C SER A 64 -21.83 -13.02 -1.58
N ASN A 65 -21.33 -13.46 -2.74
CA ASN A 65 -21.79 -13.04 -4.07
C ASN A 65 -21.76 -11.51 -4.29
N ARG A 66 -20.73 -10.85 -3.74
CA ARG A 66 -20.41 -9.44 -4.00
C ARG A 66 -19.33 -9.38 -5.06
N THR A 67 -19.55 -8.58 -6.09
CA THR A 67 -18.49 -8.17 -7.03
C THR A 67 -18.02 -6.79 -6.63
N ASP A 68 -16.72 -6.65 -6.43
CA ASP A 68 -16.07 -5.37 -6.21
C ASP A 68 -15.28 -4.99 -7.46
N SER A 69 -15.20 -3.68 -7.73
CA SER A 69 -14.41 -3.11 -8.84
C SER A 69 -13.70 -1.83 -8.38
N SER A 70 -13.34 -1.80 -7.10
CA SER A 70 -12.59 -0.71 -6.50
C SER A 70 -11.16 -0.69 -7.04
N GLY A 71 -10.48 0.44 -6.88
CA GLY A 71 -9.10 0.58 -7.33
C GLY A 71 -8.55 1.98 -7.13
N ILE A 72 -7.39 2.23 -7.73
CA ILE A 72 -6.66 3.50 -7.68
C ILE A 72 -6.52 4.04 -9.10
N ARG A 73 -6.61 5.36 -9.27
CA ARG A 73 -6.37 6.05 -10.55
C ARG A 73 -5.09 6.85 -10.46
N PHE A 74 -4.16 6.60 -11.40
CA PHE A 74 -2.95 7.39 -11.57
C PHE A 74 -3.12 8.43 -12.67
N TYR A 75 -2.59 9.63 -12.44
CA TYR A 75 -2.39 10.65 -13.46
C TYR A 75 -0.91 10.71 -13.80
N ILE A 76 -0.56 10.39 -15.04
CA ILE A 76 0.83 10.18 -15.46
C ILE A 76 1.23 11.26 -16.47
N SER A 77 2.47 11.74 -16.34
CA SER A 77 3.12 12.62 -17.31
C SER A 77 4.22 11.86 -18.04
N ASN A 78 4.53 12.28 -19.29
CA ASN A 78 5.67 11.77 -20.05
C ASN A 78 6.97 12.51 -19.75
N GLU A 79 6.94 13.50 -18.85
CA GLU A 79 8.09 14.28 -18.41
C GLU A 79 8.43 13.97 -16.95
N LEU A 80 9.70 13.72 -16.67
CA LEU A 80 10.19 13.53 -15.30
C LEU A 80 10.16 14.85 -14.54
N ARG A 81 9.80 14.77 -13.26
CA ARG A 81 9.90 15.89 -12.32
C ARG A 81 11.34 16.05 -11.82
N GLN A 82 11.61 17.14 -11.10
CA GLN A 82 12.95 17.44 -10.59
C GLN A 82 13.43 16.40 -9.56
N HIS A 83 12.50 15.83 -8.80
CA HIS A 83 12.78 14.88 -7.73
C HIS A 83 11.92 13.62 -7.84
N ASP A 84 12.53 12.47 -7.57
CA ASP A 84 11.79 11.23 -7.44
C ASP A 84 11.07 11.20 -6.08
N LEU A 85 9.79 10.88 -6.11
CA LEU A 85 9.00 10.62 -4.91
C LEU A 85 9.40 9.26 -4.31
N GLY A 86 9.52 9.22 -2.99
CA GLY A 86 9.67 7.96 -2.25
C GLY A 86 8.82 7.96 -0.99
N TYR A 87 8.47 6.76 -0.52
CA TYR A 87 7.78 6.57 0.75
C TYR A 87 8.78 6.14 1.82
N LEU A 88 8.65 6.75 3.00
CA LEU A 88 9.34 6.33 4.21
C LEU A 88 8.31 5.83 5.21
N SER A 89 8.38 4.55 5.55
CA SER A 89 7.46 3.90 6.47
C SER A 89 8.17 3.61 7.81
N PHE A 90 7.50 3.96 8.90
CA PHE A 90 7.93 3.65 10.27
C PHE A 90 6.93 2.68 10.89
N CYS A 91 7.34 1.41 11.03
CA CYS A 91 6.47 0.35 11.53
C CYS A 91 7.26 -0.59 12.47
N THR A 92 6.55 -1.18 13.43
CA THR A 92 7.01 -2.43 14.06
C THR A 92 6.54 -3.63 13.23
N TYR A 93 7.18 -4.79 13.39
CA TYR A 93 6.65 -6.02 12.81
C TYR A 93 5.30 -6.35 13.44
N ALA A 94 4.33 -6.70 12.61
CA ALA A 94 3.00 -7.12 13.03
C ALA A 94 3.02 -8.56 13.58
N ASN A 95 3.82 -8.80 14.62
CA ASN A 95 3.83 -10.06 15.34
C ASN A 95 3.91 -9.83 16.87
N PRO A 96 3.32 -10.72 17.70
CA PRO A 96 3.29 -10.53 19.15
C PRO A 96 4.67 -10.58 19.83
N ALA A 97 5.69 -11.13 19.17
CA ALA A 97 7.06 -11.16 19.70
C ALA A 97 7.78 -9.81 19.48
N ALA A 98 7.32 -8.98 18.54
CA ALA A 98 7.88 -7.67 18.26
C ALA A 98 7.21 -6.57 19.10
N LEU A 99 5.88 -6.57 19.20
CA LEU A 99 5.15 -5.63 20.05
C LEU A 99 3.85 -6.26 20.56
N ALA A 100 3.65 -6.23 21.87
CA ALA A 100 2.42 -6.66 22.50
C ALA A 100 1.96 -5.60 23.52
N ILE A 101 0.72 -5.13 23.38
CA ILE A 101 0.10 -4.23 24.34
C ILE A 101 -0.56 -5.09 25.42
N PRO A 102 -0.16 -4.95 26.71
CA PRO A 102 -0.77 -5.74 27.78
C PRO A 102 -2.27 -5.45 27.93
N PRO A 103 -3.09 -6.44 28.32
CA PRO A 103 -4.52 -6.21 28.55
C PRO A 103 -4.73 -5.28 29.75
N ARG A 104 -5.80 -4.47 29.70
CA ARG A 104 -6.27 -3.59 30.79
C ARG A 104 -5.32 -2.46 31.19
N VAL A 105 -4.47 -2.00 30.28
CA VAL A 105 -3.70 -0.77 30.48
C VAL A 105 -4.47 0.42 29.90
N ASP A 106 -4.55 1.51 30.66
CA ASP A 106 -5.24 2.73 30.20
C ASP A 106 -4.40 3.51 29.17
N ARG A 107 -3.07 3.36 29.23
CA ARG A 107 -2.12 3.98 28.31
C ARG A 107 -0.86 3.13 28.19
N PHE A 108 -0.36 3.00 26.97
CA PHE A 108 0.90 2.37 26.64
C PHE A 108 1.65 3.28 25.66
N SER A 109 2.88 3.67 25.98
CA SER A 109 3.72 4.47 25.07
C SER A 109 4.63 3.54 24.28
N ILE A 110 4.84 3.88 23.01
CA ILE A 110 5.84 3.27 22.15
C ILE A 110 6.90 4.36 21.95
N ASP A 111 8.02 4.22 22.66
CA ASP A 111 9.13 5.17 22.66
C ASP A 111 10.27 4.68 21.74
#